data_AF-A0A7Z8QFU0-F1
#
_entry.id   AF-A0A7Z8QFU0-F1
#
_cell.length_a   1.000
_cell.length_b   1.000
_cell.length_c   1.000
_cell.angle_alpha   90.00
_cell.angle_beta   90.00
_cell.angle_gamma   90.00
#
_symmetry.space_group_name_H-M   'P 1'
#
loop_
_entity.id
_entity.type
_entity.pdbx_description
1 polymer ?
#
loop_
_entity_poly.entity_id
_entity_poly.type
_entity_poly.pdbx_seq_one_letter_code
_entity_poly.pdbx_strand_id
1 'polypeptide(L)'
;MIIGKLQLRKILPYPSRVTILLTIGRQLKPLLPQSLKRQIPGRQKTSTWPAYIPENSGQARKMLILEGCIQSVTTPNTNSTTANILRKLGITLIAPDKAGCCGAVSQHLSAQQEALNFMRRNIDAWWPYIEQGITAIIITASGCGAMVKEYGYHLKQDEHYADKA
;
A
#
# COMPACT_ATOMS: atom_id res chain seq x y z
N MET A 1 2.83 -26.08 -11.78
CA MET A 1 2.05 -24.83 -11.51
C MET A 1 2.28 -24.23 -10.10
N ILE A 2 2.96 -24.92 -9.17
CA ILE A 2 3.21 -24.45 -7.78
C ILE A 2 4.29 -23.34 -7.70
N ILE A 3 5.30 -23.40 -8.56
CA ILE A 3 6.45 -22.48 -8.58
C ILE A 3 6.01 -21.02 -8.85
N GLY A 4 5.07 -20.81 -9.76
CA GLY A 4 4.60 -19.46 -10.11
C GLY A 4 3.88 -18.75 -8.96
N LYS A 5 3.06 -19.47 -8.18
CA LYS A 5 2.36 -18.88 -7.02
C LYS A 5 3.32 -18.45 -5.92
N LEU A 6 4.33 -19.28 -5.63
CA LEU A 6 5.36 -18.96 -4.64
C LEU A 6 6.19 -17.75 -5.05
N GLN A 7 6.60 -17.66 -6.31
CA GLN A 7 7.36 -16.52 -6.83
C GLN A 7 6.57 -15.22 -6.71
N LEU A 8 5.30 -15.21 -7.14
CA LEU A 8 4.45 -14.01 -7.05
C LEU A 8 4.29 -13.54 -5.60
N ARG A 9 4.07 -14.46 -4.65
CA ARG A 9 3.96 -14.15 -3.21
C ARG A 9 5.26 -13.62 -2.60
N LYS A 10 6.41 -14.08 -3.07
CA LYS A 10 7.71 -13.61 -2.58
C LYS A 10 8.20 -12.34 -3.30
N ILE A 11 7.53 -11.89 -4.35
CA ILE A 11 7.92 -10.69 -5.08
C ILE A 11 6.95 -9.54 -4.80
N LEU A 12 5.67 -9.73 -5.13
CA LEU A 12 4.69 -8.64 -5.21
C LEU A 12 4.43 -7.89 -3.89
N PRO A 13 4.39 -8.56 -2.72
CA PRO A 13 4.20 -7.87 -1.43
C PRO A 13 5.39 -7.00 -1.00
N TYR A 14 6.54 -7.10 -1.68
CA TYR A 14 7.80 -6.49 -1.25
C TYR A 14 8.27 -5.45 -2.29
N PRO A 15 8.03 -4.15 -2.05
CA PRO A 15 8.35 -3.07 -3.00
C PRO A 15 9.79 -3.07 -3.51
N SER A 16 10.77 -3.37 -2.66
CA SER A 16 12.18 -3.45 -3.05
C SER A 16 12.44 -4.49 -4.14
N ARG A 17 11.81 -5.67 -4.02
CA ARG A 17 11.92 -6.76 -5.01
C ARG A 17 11.23 -6.39 -6.32
N VAL A 18 10.05 -5.78 -6.26
CA VAL A 18 9.34 -5.28 -7.45
C VAL A 18 10.15 -4.20 -8.16
N THR A 19 10.79 -3.30 -7.40
CA THR A 19 11.62 -2.21 -7.93
C THR A 19 12.82 -2.75 -8.70
N ILE A 20 13.51 -3.75 -8.15
CA ILE A 20 14.64 -4.42 -8.82
C ILE A 20 14.18 -5.05 -10.14
N LEU A 21 13.10 -5.84 -10.12
CA LEU A 21 12.59 -6.50 -11.31
C LEU A 21 12.11 -5.53 -12.38
N LEU A 22 11.44 -4.44 -11.99
CA LEU A 22 11.02 -3.42 -12.95
C LEU A 22 12.20 -2.65 -13.53
N THR A 23 13.27 -2.45 -12.75
CA THR A 23 14.50 -1.81 -13.24
C THR A 23 15.16 -2.66 -14.31
N ILE A 24 15.34 -3.96 -14.04
CA ILE A 24 15.87 -4.93 -15.01
C ILE A 24 14.95 -5.00 -16.24
N GLY A 25 13.64 -5.11 -16.04
CA GLY A 25 12.66 -5.16 -17.12
C GLY A 25 12.70 -3.91 -18.01
N ARG A 26 12.91 -2.72 -17.43
CA ARG A 26 13.07 -1.47 -18.19
C ARG A 26 14.35 -1.45 -19.02
N GLN A 27 15.46 -1.98 -18.50
CA GLN A 27 16.73 -2.08 -19.24
C GLN A 27 16.64 -3.08 -20.39
N LEU A 28 16.02 -4.24 -20.15
CA LEU A 28 15.85 -5.29 -21.15
C LEU A 28 14.69 -5.04 -22.12
N LYS A 29 13.87 -4.00 -21.88
CA LYS A 29 12.68 -3.67 -22.67
C LYS A 29 12.89 -3.70 -24.19
N PRO A 30 14.03 -3.26 -24.78
CA PRO A 30 14.25 -3.36 -26.23
C PRO A 30 14.26 -4.79 -26.78
N LEU A 31 14.68 -5.76 -25.98
CA LEU A 31 14.88 -7.17 -26.37
C LEU A 31 13.65 -8.06 -26.16
N LEU A 32 12.62 -7.56 -25.47
CA LEU A 32 11.43 -8.36 -25.12
C LEU A 32 10.42 -8.42 -26.27
N PRO A 33 9.54 -9.44 -26.32
CA PRO A 33 8.41 -9.45 -27.25
C PRO A 33 7.40 -8.33 -26.94
N GLN A 34 6.66 -7.87 -27.95
CA GLN A 34 5.74 -6.72 -27.82
C GLN A 34 4.67 -6.90 -26.72
N SER A 35 4.22 -8.14 -26.51
CA SER A 35 3.28 -8.48 -25.44
C SER A 35 3.82 -8.12 -24.05
N LEU A 36 5.10 -8.39 -23.79
CA LEU A 36 5.73 -8.12 -22.50
C LEU A 36 6.19 -6.67 -22.39
N LYS A 37 6.67 -6.04 -23.47
CA LYS A 37 7.04 -4.60 -23.48
C LYS A 37 5.89 -3.71 -22.98
N ARG A 38 4.66 -4.04 -23.35
CA ARG A 38 3.44 -3.30 -22.95
C ARG A 38 3.11 -3.43 -21.47
N GLN A 39 3.56 -4.49 -20.80
CA GLN A 39 3.31 -4.72 -19.37
C GLN A 39 4.31 -4.01 -18.46
N ILE A 40 5.42 -3.50 -19.01
CA ILE A 40 6.47 -2.85 -18.21
C ILE A 40 6.18 -1.34 -18.12
N PRO A 41 5.74 -0.84 -16.94
CA PRO A 41 5.44 0.57 -16.75
C PRO A 41 6.70 1.43 -16.96
N GLY A 42 6.52 2.56 -17.63
CA GLY A 42 7.57 3.56 -17.80
C GLY A 42 8.11 4.06 -16.47
N ARG A 43 9.31 4.65 -16.49
CA ARG A 43 9.83 5.37 -15.32
C ARG A 43 9.03 6.66 -15.16
N GLN A 44 8.50 6.87 -13.96
CA GLN A 44 7.82 8.11 -13.60
C GLN A 44 8.77 8.99 -12.77
N LYS A 45 8.72 10.31 -12.98
CA LYS A 45 9.37 11.26 -12.07
C LYS A 45 8.53 11.31 -10.80
N THR A 46 9.13 10.98 -9.66
CA THR A 46 8.45 10.99 -8.36
C THR A 46 8.12 12.43 -7.98
N SER A 47 6.85 12.70 -7.66
CA SER A 47 6.46 13.99 -7.10
C SER A 47 6.83 14.03 -5.62
N THR A 48 7.04 15.24 -5.10
CA THR A 48 7.33 15.42 -3.68
C THR A 48 6.07 15.16 -2.85
N TRP A 49 6.27 14.56 -1.68
CA TRP A 49 5.23 14.55 -0.65
C TRP A 49 4.99 15.99 -0.19
N PRO A 50 3.73 16.42 0.00
CA PRO A 50 3.47 17.76 0.51
C PRO A 50 4.12 17.98 1.88
N ALA A 51 4.61 19.19 2.13
CA ALA A 51 5.07 19.59 3.45
C ALA A 51 3.92 19.54 4.47
N TYR A 52 4.27 19.25 5.72
CA TYR A 52 3.35 19.25 6.86
C TYR A 52 2.67 20.61 7.04
N ILE A 53 1.37 20.61 7.33
CA ILE A 53 0.65 21.83 7.72
C ILE A 53 0.89 22.05 9.23
N PRO A 54 1.46 23.19 9.67
CA PRO A 54 1.66 23.49 11.09
C PRO A 54 0.34 23.44 11.87
N GLU A 55 0.34 22.89 13.08
CA GLU A 55 -0.86 22.74 13.92
C GLU A 55 -1.58 24.06 14.23
N ASN A 56 -0.84 25.16 14.15
CA ASN A 56 -1.29 26.51 14.46
C ASN A 56 -2.19 27.13 13.37
N SER A 57 -2.39 26.46 12.22
CA SER A 57 -3.22 26.97 11.11
C SER A 57 -4.73 26.76 11.29
N GLY A 58 -5.19 26.38 12.48
CA GLY A 58 -6.53 25.83 12.70
C GLY A 58 -6.56 24.34 12.35
N GLN A 59 -7.13 23.53 13.24
CA GLN A 59 -7.09 22.06 13.29
C GLN A 59 -7.00 21.37 11.91
N ALA A 60 -5.78 21.14 11.42
CA ALA A 60 -5.57 20.35 10.22
C ALA A 60 -6.01 18.91 10.53
N ARG A 61 -7.07 18.44 9.86
CA ARG A 61 -7.57 17.08 10.05
C ARG A 61 -6.49 16.11 9.59
N LYS A 62 -6.07 15.18 10.45
CA LYS A 62 -5.06 14.17 10.12
C LYS A 62 -5.75 12.86 9.69
N MET A 63 -5.28 12.27 8.60
CA MET A 63 -5.75 10.97 8.12
C MET A 63 -4.55 10.10 7.76
N LEU A 64 -4.71 8.78 7.82
CA LEU A 64 -3.67 7.87 7.33
C LEU A 64 -3.83 7.65 5.83
N ILE A 65 -2.76 7.23 5.17
CA ILE A 65 -2.81 6.70 3.81
C ILE A 65 -1.98 5.43 3.70
N LEU A 66 -2.51 4.43 3.00
CA LEU A 66 -1.79 3.19 2.74
C LEU A 66 -0.87 3.35 1.52
N GLU A 67 0.44 3.23 1.74
CA GLU A 67 1.42 3.17 0.64
C GLU A 67 1.23 1.95 -0.27
N GLY A 68 0.82 0.84 0.34
CA GLY A 68 0.64 -0.43 -0.37
C GLY A 68 1.97 -1.08 -0.72
N CYS A 69 1.95 -1.93 -1.75
CA CYS A 69 3.13 -2.68 -2.17
C CYS A 69 3.47 -2.45 -3.65
N ILE A 70 2.63 -2.93 -4.57
CA ILE A 70 2.87 -2.78 -6.01
C ILE A 70 2.69 -1.31 -6.43
N GLN A 71 1.63 -0.66 -5.94
CA GLN A 71 1.27 0.71 -6.34
C GLN A 71 2.38 1.72 -6.06
N SER A 72 3.06 1.61 -4.90
CA SER A 72 4.15 2.52 -4.51
C SER A 72 5.33 2.46 -5.49
N VAL A 73 5.45 1.39 -6.29
CA VAL A 73 6.50 1.24 -7.30
C VAL A 73 5.98 1.52 -8.71
N THR A 74 4.79 1.06 -9.06
CA THR A 74 4.26 1.16 -10.44
C THR A 74 3.61 2.50 -10.74
N THR A 75 3.02 3.14 -9.74
CA THR A 75 2.38 4.46 -9.83
C THR A 75 2.74 5.29 -8.58
N PRO A 76 4.04 5.60 -8.37
CA PRO A 76 4.52 6.27 -7.16
C PRO A 76 3.87 7.65 -6.91
N ASN A 77 3.31 8.29 -7.94
CA ASN A 77 2.70 9.61 -7.81
C ASN A 77 1.24 9.59 -7.33
N THR A 78 0.59 8.43 -7.26
CA THR A 78 -0.83 8.35 -6.89
C THR A 78 -1.05 8.92 -5.48
N ASN A 79 -0.31 8.41 -4.49
CA ASN A 79 -0.48 8.81 -3.09
C ASN A 79 -0.05 10.26 -2.83
N SER A 80 1.07 10.69 -3.41
CA SER A 80 1.55 12.06 -3.28
C SER A 80 0.60 13.06 -3.95
N THR A 81 -0.03 12.70 -5.06
CA THR A 81 -1.06 13.54 -5.70
C THR A 81 -2.30 13.64 -4.82
N THR A 82 -2.77 12.52 -4.27
CA THR A 82 -3.87 12.49 -3.30
C THR A 82 -3.56 13.35 -2.07
N ALA A 83 -2.35 13.22 -1.51
CA ALA A 83 -1.90 14.03 -0.39
C ALA A 83 -1.90 15.53 -0.73
N ASN A 84 -1.45 15.90 -1.93
CA ASN A 84 -1.46 17.29 -2.38
C ASN A 84 -2.88 17.87 -2.53
N ILE A 85 -3.83 17.06 -3.04
CA ILE A 85 -5.23 17.45 -3.16
C ILE A 85 -5.84 17.64 -1.77
N LEU A 86 -5.69 16.65 -0.88
CA LEU A 86 -6.25 16.69 0.47
C LEU A 86 -5.63 17.80 1.33
N ARG A 87 -4.34 18.11 1.13
CA ARG A 87 -3.69 19.26 1.78
C ARG A 87 -4.40 20.57 1.46
N LYS A 88 -4.82 20.79 0.21
CA LYS A 88 -5.57 22.00 -0.20
C LYS A 88 -6.95 22.08 0.46
N LEU A 89 -7.47 20.95 0.96
CA LEU A 89 -8.73 20.85 1.70
C LEU A 89 -8.51 20.87 3.23
N GLY A 90 -7.31 21.21 3.70
CA GLY A 90 -7.00 21.25 5.14
C GLY A 90 -6.80 19.88 5.79
N ILE A 91 -6.56 18.82 4.99
CA ILE A 91 -6.31 17.46 5.48
C ILE A 91 -4.84 17.09 5.27
N THR A 92 -4.15 16.72 6.33
CA THR A 92 -2.78 16.20 6.26
C THR A 92 -2.80 14.67 6.24
N LEU A 93 -2.18 14.08 5.23
CA LEU A 93 -2.00 12.63 5.17
C LEU A 93 -0.68 12.20 5.81
N ILE A 94 -0.76 11.15 6.62
CA ILE A 94 0.37 10.49 7.24
C ILE A 94 0.47 9.08 6.66
N ALA A 95 1.67 8.69 6.22
CA ALA A 95 1.97 7.35 5.75
C ALA A 95 2.84 6.64 6.81
N PRO A 96 2.29 5.76 7.67
CA PRO A 96 3.08 5.09 8.69
C PRO A 96 4.11 4.13 8.09
N ASP A 97 5.39 4.30 8.43
CA ASP A 97 6.51 3.55 7.82
C ASP A 97 6.41 2.03 7.99
N LYS A 98 5.73 1.57 9.05
CA LYS A 98 5.57 0.13 9.34
C LYS A 98 4.44 -0.52 8.54
N ALA A 99 3.53 0.25 7.95
CA ALA A 99 2.47 -0.26 7.07
C ALA A 99 3.07 -0.73 5.73
N GLY A 100 2.35 -1.55 4.96
CA GLY A 100 2.79 -1.90 3.60
C GLY A 100 1.79 -2.75 2.83
N CYS A 101 2.16 -3.95 2.38
CA CYS A 101 1.22 -4.84 1.67
C CYS A 101 -0.05 -5.07 2.51
N CYS A 102 -1.22 -5.00 1.88
CA CYS A 102 -2.54 -5.28 2.48
C CYS A 102 -2.86 -6.78 2.61
N GLY A 103 -2.04 -7.67 2.04
CA GLY A 103 -2.26 -9.11 2.07
C GLY A 103 -3.12 -9.68 0.93
N ALA A 104 -3.71 -8.85 0.06
CA ALA A 104 -4.61 -9.31 -1.01
C ALA A 104 -4.02 -10.40 -1.91
N VAL A 105 -2.77 -10.22 -2.37
CA VAL A 105 -2.09 -11.19 -3.24
C VAL A 105 -1.91 -12.53 -2.55
N SER A 106 -1.48 -12.51 -1.28
CA SER A 106 -1.32 -13.71 -0.47
C SER A 106 -2.68 -14.41 -0.28
N GLN A 107 -3.73 -13.64 0.03
CA GLN A 107 -5.07 -14.19 0.21
C GLN A 107 -5.57 -14.92 -1.05
N HIS A 108 -5.48 -14.29 -2.23
CA HIS A 108 -5.87 -14.90 -3.51
C HIS A 108 -5.03 -16.11 -3.92
N LEU A 109 -3.80 -16.22 -3.43
CA LEU A 109 -2.89 -17.33 -3.73
C LEU A 109 -2.90 -18.43 -2.65
N SER A 110 -3.98 -18.52 -1.88
CA SER A 110 -4.20 -19.53 -0.84
C SER A 110 -3.11 -19.50 0.24
N ALA A 111 -2.73 -18.28 0.65
CA ALA A 111 -1.69 -18.02 1.63
C ALA A 111 -2.22 -17.25 2.84
N GLN A 112 -3.31 -17.76 3.43
CA GLN A 112 -4.11 -17.06 4.42
C GLN A 112 -3.25 -16.61 5.61
N GLN A 113 -2.38 -17.48 6.14
CA GLN A 113 -1.52 -17.08 7.27
C GLN A 113 -0.57 -15.92 6.94
N GLU A 114 -0.01 -15.88 5.73
CA GLU A 114 0.84 -14.78 5.28
C GLU A 114 0.01 -13.50 5.07
N ALA A 115 -1.22 -13.63 4.55
CA ALA A 115 -2.16 -12.53 4.44
C ALA A 115 -2.50 -11.95 5.82
N LEU A 116 -2.90 -12.79 6.80
CA LEU A 116 -3.21 -12.38 8.17
C LEU A 116 -2.04 -11.63 8.82
N ASN A 117 -0.81 -12.09 8.63
CA ASN A 117 0.38 -11.39 9.13
C ASN A 117 0.54 -9.99 8.52
N PHE A 118 0.21 -9.81 7.25
CA PHE A 118 0.19 -8.48 6.63
C PHE A 118 -0.92 -7.58 7.20
N MET A 119 -2.11 -8.14 7.47
CA MET A 119 -3.23 -7.41 8.08
C MET A 119 -2.87 -6.91 9.48
N ARG A 120 -2.39 -7.81 10.36
CA ARG A 120 -1.93 -7.50 11.72
C ARG A 120 -0.89 -6.39 11.74
N ARG A 121 0.16 -6.52 10.90
CA ARG A 121 1.22 -5.50 10.78
C ARG A 121 0.67 -4.13 10.39
N ASN A 122 -0.32 -4.07 9.50
CA ASN A 122 -0.94 -2.80 9.12
C ASN A 122 -1.75 -2.23 10.26
N ILE A 123 -2.56 -3.05 10.96
CA ILE A 123 -3.29 -2.62 12.15
C ILE A 123 -2.32 -2.07 13.20
N ASP A 124 -1.22 -2.78 13.51
CA ASP A 124 -0.20 -2.32 14.46
C ASP A 124 0.43 -0.98 14.06
N ALA A 125 0.61 -0.76 12.76
CA ALA A 125 1.17 0.49 12.24
C ALA A 125 0.16 1.66 12.32
N TRP A 126 -1.13 1.37 12.24
CA TRP A 126 -2.21 2.37 12.27
C TRP A 126 -2.69 2.68 13.68
N TRP A 127 -2.70 1.69 14.57
CA TRP A 127 -3.32 1.76 15.89
C TRP A 127 -2.84 2.95 16.73
N PRO A 128 -1.53 3.27 16.83
CA PRO A 128 -1.08 4.42 17.61
C PRO A 128 -1.67 5.75 17.13
N TYR A 129 -1.97 5.88 15.84
CA TYR A 129 -2.58 7.08 15.27
C TYR A 129 -4.11 7.11 15.44
N ILE A 130 -4.74 5.93 15.43
CA ILE A 130 -6.17 5.79 15.72
C ILE A 130 -6.44 6.20 17.18
N GLU A 131 -5.60 5.77 18.12
CA GLU A 131 -5.67 6.17 19.54
C GLU A 131 -5.46 7.69 19.73
N GLN A 132 -4.74 8.34 18.81
CA GLN A 132 -4.58 9.80 18.77
C GLN A 132 -5.74 10.53 18.08
N GLY A 133 -6.79 9.81 17.67
CA GLY A 133 -8.01 10.41 17.11
C GLY A 133 -8.05 10.54 15.59
N ILE A 134 -7.20 9.83 14.83
CA ILE A 134 -7.39 9.76 13.38
C ILE A 134 -8.69 9.01 13.05
N THR A 135 -9.49 9.59 12.15
CA THR A 135 -10.82 9.08 11.81
C THR A 135 -10.91 8.34 10.47
N ALA A 136 -9.84 8.35 9.66
CA ALA A 136 -9.87 7.73 8.35
C ALA A 136 -8.50 7.21 7.87
N ILE A 137 -8.56 6.13 7.10
CA ILE A 137 -7.44 5.54 6.35
C ILE A 137 -7.77 5.65 4.86
N ILE A 138 -6.98 6.42 4.14
CA ILE A 138 -7.13 6.63 2.70
C ILE A 138 -6.43 5.50 1.95
N ILE A 139 -7.15 4.91 0.99
CA ILE A 139 -6.62 3.84 0.14
C ILE A 139 -6.95 4.17 -1.30
N THR A 140 -5.91 4.34 -2.12
CA THR A 140 -6.02 4.75 -3.53
C THR A 140 -5.99 3.55 -4.49
N ALA A 141 -5.48 2.40 -4.03
CA ALA A 141 -5.49 1.15 -4.77
C ALA A 141 -6.78 0.36 -4.50
N SER A 142 -7.64 0.18 -5.52
CA SER A 142 -8.94 -0.52 -5.38
C SER A 142 -8.83 -1.92 -4.76
N GLY A 143 -7.86 -2.73 -5.21
CA GLY A 143 -7.62 -4.07 -4.65
C GLY A 143 -7.18 -4.05 -3.18
N CYS A 144 -6.42 -3.04 -2.76
CA CYS A 144 -6.11 -2.85 -1.34
C CYS A 144 -7.35 -2.36 -0.58
N GLY A 145 -8.15 -1.49 -1.18
CA GLY A 145 -9.38 -0.97 -0.56
C GLY A 145 -10.41 -2.06 -0.28
N ALA A 146 -10.61 -2.99 -1.22
CA ALA A 146 -11.46 -4.16 -1.00
C ALA A 146 -10.91 -5.05 0.12
N MET A 147 -9.63 -5.40 0.06
CA MET A 147 -8.99 -6.27 1.05
C MET A 147 -9.01 -5.69 2.46
N VAL A 148 -8.73 -4.39 2.63
CA VAL A 148 -8.73 -3.75 3.96
C VAL A 148 -10.12 -3.76 4.58
N LYS A 149 -11.18 -3.54 3.79
CA LYS A 149 -12.58 -3.64 4.28
C LYS A 149 -12.97 -5.05 4.74
N GLU A 150 -12.24 -6.07 4.30
CA GLU A 150 -12.46 -7.45 4.72
C GLU A 150 -11.62 -7.85 5.94
N TYR A 151 -10.75 -6.97 6.48
CA TYR A 151 -9.90 -7.34 7.62
C TYR A 151 -10.72 -7.88 8.79
N GLY A 152 -11.83 -7.24 9.15
CA GLY A 152 -12.74 -7.75 10.18
C GLY A 152 -13.25 -9.16 9.90
N TYR A 153 -13.53 -9.53 8.64
CA TYR A 153 -13.94 -10.90 8.31
C TYR A 153 -12.80 -11.91 8.49
N HIS A 154 -11.58 -11.57 8.04
CA HIS A 154 -10.43 -12.48 8.08
C HIS A 154 -9.84 -12.61 9.49
N LEU A 155 -9.94 -11.56 10.31
CA LEU A 155 -9.40 -11.50 11.67
C LEU A 155 -10.47 -11.73 12.77
N LYS A 156 -11.72 -12.07 12.42
CA LYS A 156 -12.81 -12.29 13.39
C LYS A 156 -12.55 -13.33 14.49
N GLN A 157 -11.61 -14.25 14.26
CA GLN A 157 -11.20 -15.30 15.21
C GLN A 157 -9.87 -14.99 15.89
N ASP A 158 -9.29 -13.82 15.61
CA ASP A 158 -8.04 -13.39 16.21
C ASP A 158 -8.31 -12.58 17.47
N GLU A 159 -8.10 -13.17 18.64
CA GLU A 159 -8.38 -12.56 19.94
C GLU A 159 -7.73 -11.17 20.14
N HIS A 160 -6.61 -10.90 19.48
CA HIS A 160 -5.87 -9.64 19.65
C HIS A 160 -6.28 -8.56 18.62
N TYR A 161 -6.88 -8.97 17.50
CA TYR A 161 -7.11 -8.11 16.35
C TYR A 161 -8.57 -8.04 15.89
N ALA A 162 -9.45 -8.93 16.36
CA ALA A 162 -10.85 -8.96 15.93
C ALA A 162 -11.55 -7.61 16.13
N ASP A 163 -11.38 -6.98 17.30
CA ASP A 163 -11.98 -5.67 17.60
C ASP A 163 -11.26 -4.50 16.92
N LYS A 164 -10.00 -4.68 16.53
CA LYS A 164 -9.19 -3.65 15.88
C LYS A 164 -9.40 -3.57 14.37
N ALA A 165 -9.93 -4.63 13.77
CA ALA A 165 -10.02 -4.85 12.33
C ALA A 165 -11.33 -4.35 11.72
#